data_AF-A0A9W9X9M6-F1
#
_entry.id   AF-A0A9W9X9M6-F1
#
_cell.length_a   1.000
_cell.length_b   1.000
_cell.length_c   1.000
_cell.angle_alpha   90.00
_cell.angle_beta   90.00
_cell.angle_gamma   90.00
#
_symmetry.space_group_name_H-M   'P 1'
#
loop_
_entity.id
_entity.type
_entity.pdbx_description
1 polymer ?
#
loop_
_entity_poly.entity_id
_entity_poly.type
_entity_poly.pdbx_seq_one_letter_code
_entity_poly.pdbx_strand_id
1 'polypeptide(L)'
;MHLSTISVLLSVALAEATSFVTPIRHNTNKEPDYPKRCYPDPCKGVTYVNSTAVCGDPRLGPKDLPGHFPLSNELETYSRFGELCPFEFLDKWTLNASDTRGYWIYPDSDGFAQTSEDMSILGNYTLRVGQKLDRFGSEYGKFLAPLGAPYIERSLPPSNLFAPPNSSFPYNYHVYEVTKEFDVLLGPIAAWFEQPGFGSQLLALSSVADLLKGGFLKRLELKDYDEAEEYSAGYLPAPEKPST
;
A
#
# COMPACT_ATOMS: atom_id res chain seq x y z
N MET A 1 27.18 -54.63 -56.92
CA MET A 1 26.68 -53.23 -56.95
C MET A 1 26.16 -52.93 -55.55
N HIS A 2 26.96 -52.22 -54.74
CA HIS A 2 26.63 -51.87 -53.35
C HIS A 2 25.72 -50.64 -53.33
N LEU A 3 24.54 -50.76 -52.72
CA LEU A 3 23.65 -49.64 -52.40
C LEU A 3 24.00 -49.15 -51.00
N SER A 4 24.53 -47.93 -50.92
CA SER A 4 24.84 -47.24 -49.67
C SER A 4 23.62 -46.43 -49.25
N THR A 5 23.00 -46.79 -48.12
CA THR A 5 21.92 -46.02 -47.50
C THR A 5 22.51 -44.90 -46.64
N ILE A 6 22.18 -43.65 -46.95
CA ILE A 6 22.53 -42.47 -46.15
C ILE A 6 21.39 -42.22 -45.17
N SER A 7 21.66 -42.41 -43.88
CA SER A 7 20.75 -41.99 -42.79
C SER A 7 21.08 -40.54 -42.41
N VAL A 8 20.13 -39.63 -42.61
CA VAL A 8 20.23 -38.25 -42.12
C VAL A 8 19.61 -38.19 -40.73
N LEU A 9 20.45 -37.96 -39.71
CA LEU A 9 20.01 -37.66 -38.34
C LEU A 9 19.65 -36.17 -38.27
N LEU A 10 18.37 -35.89 -38.06
CA LEU A 10 17.87 -34.54 -37.80
C LEU A 10 17.92 -34.28 -36.28
N SER A 11 18.94 -33.55 -35.81
CA SER A 11 19.03 -33.13 -34.41
C SER A 11 18.09 -31.95 -34.18
N VAL A 12 16.97 -32.17 -33.48
CA VAL A 12 16.10 -31.07 -33.03
C VAL A 12 16.69 -30.50 -31.75
N ALA A 13 17.26 -29.30 -31.83
CA ALA A 13 17.65 -28.53 -30.65
C ALA A 13 16.39 -27.87 -30.06
N LEU A 14 15.90 -28.37 -28.92
CA LEU A 14 14.95 -27.65 -28.09
C LEU A 14 15.70 -26.52 -27.38
N ALA A 15 15.52 -25.29 -27.86
CA ALA A 15 15.92 -24.10 -27.13
C ALA A 15 14.85 -23.80 -26.07
N GLU A 16 15.13 -24.13 -24.81
CA GLU A 16 14.35 -23.63 -23.68
C GLU A 16 14.60 -22.13 -23.55
N ALA A 17 13.70 -21.33 -24.11
CA ALA A 17 13.63 -19.90 -23.82
C ALA A 17 13.04 -19.71 -22.43
N THR A 18 13.85 -19.92 -21.38
CA THR A 18 13.55 -19.40 -20.06
C THR A 18 13.78 -17.89 -20.09
N SER A 19 12.69 -17.14 -20.22
CA SER A 19 12.69 -15.69 -20.00
C SER A 19 13.00 -15.43 -18.52
N PHE A 20 14.27 -15.50 -18.13
CA PHE A 20 14.70 -14.92 -16.87
C PHE A 20 14.54 -13.41 -17.02
N VAL A 21 13.40 -12.90 -16.54
CA VAL A 21 13.26 -11.48 -16.23
C VAL A 21 14.32 -11.20 -15.17
N THR A 22 15.44 -10.65 -15.60
CA THR A 22 16.41 -10.06 -14.67
C THR A 22 15.63 -9.04 -13.84
N PRO A 23 15.59 -9.14 -12.50
CA PRO A 23 14.98 -8.11 -11.70
C PRO A 23 15.71 -6.82 -12.04
N ILE A 24 15.00 -5.90 -12.69
CA ILE A 24 15.54 -4.57 -12.94
C ILE A 24 15.82 -4.03 -11.55
N ARG A 25 17.10 -3.79 -11.26
CA ARG A 25 17.49 -3.02 -10.08
C ARG A 25 17.00 -1.60 -10.38
N HIS A 26 15.72 -1.33 -10.10
CA HIS A 26 15.09 -0.02 -10.28
C HIS A 26 15.70 0.92 -9.25
N ASN A 27 16.84 1.48 -9.63
CA ASN A 27 17.53 2.47 -8.86
C ASN A 27 16.95 3.83 -9.23
N THR A 28 15.73 4.10 -8.76
CA THR A 28 15.24 5.40 -8.28
C THR A 28 13.77 5.24 -7.89
N ASN A 29 13.49 5.04 -6.59
CA ASN A 29 12.19 5.36 -5.98
C ASN A 29 11.97 6.87 -6.08
N LYS A 30 11.76 7.37 -7.29
CA LYS A 30 11.55 8.79 -7.53
C LYS A 30 10.12 8.93 -7.96
N GLU A 31 9.35 9.57 -7.08
CA GLU A 31 8.00 10.02 -7.37
C GLU A 31 7.94 10.66 -8.76
N PRO A 32 6.91 10.35 -9.58
CA PRO A 32 6.75 10.97 -10.88
C PRO A 32 6.80 12.50 -10.79
N ASP A 33 7.41 13.13 -11.79
CA ASP A 33 7.42 14.59 -11.88
C ASP A 33 6.01 15.14 -12.12
N TYR A 34 5.74 16.40 -11.74
CA TYR A 34 4.42 16.98 -11.92
C TYR A 34 4.03 17.03 -13.41
N PRO A 35 2.72 16.97 -13.74
CA PRO A 35 2.26 17.22 -15.09
C PRO A 35 2.83 18.54 -15.64
N LYS A 36 3.29 18.56 -16.90
CA LYS A 36 3.95 19.74 -17.51
C LYS A 36 3.14 21.04 -17.38
N ARG A 37 1.81 20.94 -17.33
CA ARG A 37 0.87 22.05 -17.16
C ARG A 37 0.94 22.73 -15.79
N CYS A 38 1.54 22.09 -14.78
CA CYS A 38 1.75 22.67 -13.46
C CYS A 38 2.92 23.66 -13.46
N TYR A 39 3.80 23.61 -14.45
CA TYR A 39 4.94 24.52 -14.57
C TYR A 39 4.56 25.87 -15.21
N PRO A 40 5.26 26.96 -14.89
CA PRO A 40 6.54 27.02 -14.15
C PRO A 40 6.44 26.93 -12.62
N ASP A 41 5.25 27.05 -12.04
CA ASP A 41 5.05 27.09 -10.59
C ASP A 41 4.03 26.04 -10.13
N PRO A 42 4.45 24.79 -9.86
CA PRO A 42 3.55 23.72 -9.45
C PRO A 42 2.91 23.96 -8.08
N CYS A 43 3.49 24.84 -7.25
CA CYS A 43 2.98 25.16 -5.92
C CYS A 43 2.05 26.38 -5.92
N LYS A 44 1.71 26.92 -7.09
CA LYS A 44 0.84 28.09 -7.21
C LYS A 44 -0.47 27.87 -6.45
N GLY A 45 -0.77 28.77 -5.51
CA GLY A 45 -1.98 28.76 -4.70
C GLY A 45 -1.90 27.95 -3.40
N VAL A 46 -0.86 27.12 -3.22
CA VAL A 46 -0.67 26.37 -1.97
C VAL A 46 -0.08 27.28 -0.90
N THR A 47 -0.70 27.29 0.28
CA THR A 47 -0.19 28.06 1.43
C THR A 47 0.99 27.34 2.06
N TYR A 48 2.14 28.01 2.11
CA TYR A 48 3.38 27.45 2.67
C TYR A 48 3.40 27.57 4.20
N VAL A 49 3.48 26.45 4.92
CA VAL A 49 3.52 26.41 6.41
C VAL A 49 4.57 25.49 7.00
N ASN A 50 5.06 24.48 6.26
CA ASN A 50 6.00 23.47 6.76
C ASN A 50 7.04 23.09 5.69
N SER A 51 8.32 23.37 5.96
CA SER A 51 9.41 23.15 5.01
C SER A 51 9.71 21.68 4.69
N THR A 52 9.20 20.71 5.45
CA THR A 52 9.38 19.27 5.17
C THR A 52 8.26 18.69 4.30
N ALA A 53 7.24 19.49 3.98
CA ALA A 53 6.10 19.09 3.16
C ALA A 53 6.21 19.54 1.70
N VAL A 54 5.63 18.76 0.80
CA VAL A 54 5.48 19.16 -0.60
C VAL A 54 4.76 20.51 -0.68
N CYS A 55 5.30 21.45 -1.45
CA CYS A 55 4.82 22.84 -1.54
C CYS A 55 4.63 23.59 -0.21
N GLY A 56 5.18 23.08 0.89
CA GLY A 56 5.01 23.67 2.20
C GLY A 56 3.74 23.27 2.94
N ASP A 57 2.88 22.39 2.42
CA ASP A 57 1.60 22.04 3.04
C ASP A 57 1.60 20.57 3.50
N PRO A 58 1.51 20.27 4.80
CA PRO A 58 1.49 18.90 5.32
C PRO A 58 0.39 18.00 4.74
N ARG A 59 -0.70 18.57 4.22
CA ARG A 59 -1.75 17.80 3.54
C ARG A 59 -1.21 17.11 2.28
N LEU A 60 -0.22 17.71 1.63
CA LEU A 60 0.42 17.19 0.44
C LEU A 60 1.52 16.15 0.75
N GLY A 61 1.70 15.73 2.01
CA GLY A 61 2.65 14.70 2.40
C GLY A 61 4.12 15.16 2.41
N PRO A 62 5.05 14.32 2.87
CA PRO A 62 6.46 14.67 3.03
C PRO A 62 7.14 14.86 1.68
N LYS A 63 8.16 15.72 1.63
CA LYS A 63 9.01 15.93 0.45
C LYS A 63 9.80 14.67 0.08
N ASP A 64 10.33 13.99 1.08
CA ASP A 64 11.20 12.83 0.89
C ASP A 64 10.41 11.55 1.16
N LEU A 65 10.26 10.69 0.15
CA LEU A 65 9.67 9.37 0.29
C LEU A 65 10.73 8.33 0.76
N PRO A 66 10.32 7.22 1.39
CA PRO A 66 11.23 6.16 1.83
C PRO A 66 11.97 5.53 0.64
N GLY A 67 13.30 5.44 0.76
CA GLY A 67 14.17 4.88 -0.27
C GLY A 67 14.59 3.42 -0.07
N HIS A 68 14.09 2.74 0.97
CA HIS A 68 14.52 1.39 1.37
C HIS A 68 13.35 0.42 1.51
N PHE A 69 13.62 -0.87 1.36
CA PHE A 69 12.64 -1.94 1.57
C PHE A 69 12.16 -1.93 3.04
N PRO A 70 10.88 -2.22 3.32
CA PRO A 70 9.83 -2.55 2.36
C PRO A 70 9.07 -1.34 1.79
N LEU A 71 9.15 -0.18 2.45
CA LEU A 71 8.31 0.97 2.11
C LEU A 71 8.54 1.52 0.70
N SER A 72 9.77 1.47 0.21
CA SER A 72 10.06 1.76 -1.20
C SER A 72 9.19 0.95 -2.15
N ASN A 73 9.06 -0.36 -1.91
CA ASN A 73 8.26 -1.26 -2.74
C ASN A 73 6.76 -0.91 -2.68
N GLU A 74 6.24 -0.53 -1.52
CA GLU A 74 4.83 -0.12 -1.38
C GLU A 74 4.53 1.22 -2.07
N LEU A 75 5.54 2.08 -2.27
CA LEU A 75 5.41 3.41 -2.87
C LEU A 75 5.95 3.50 -4.31
N GLU A 76 6.49 2.42 -4.85
CA GLU A 76 7.08 2.37 -6.20
C GLU A 76 6.10 2.85 -7.28
N THR A 77 4.81 2.54 -7.13
CA THR A 77 3.75 2.90 -8.08
C THR A 77 2.99 4.18 -7.70
N TYR A 78 3.40 4.88 -6.64
CA TYR A 78 2.67 6.02 -6.11
C TYR A 78 2.91 7.30 -6.92
N SER A 79 1.93 7.68 -7.73
CA SER A 79 1.80 9.06 -8.25
C SER A 79 0.88 9.84 -7.35
N ARG A 80 1.45 10.61 -6.42
CA ARG A 80 0.74 11.23 -5.30
C ARG A 80 -0.49 12.05 -5.67
N PHE A 81 -0.43 12.76 -6.80
CA PHE A 81 -1.49 13.64 -7.26
C PHE A 81 -2.16 13.13 -8.55
N GLY A 82 -1.81 11.92 -9.00
CA GLY A 82 -2.20 11.45 -10.33
C GLY A 82 -1.79 12.45 -11.39
N GLU A 83 -2.76 12.95 -12.17
CA GLU A 83 -2.56 13.95 -13.22
C GLU A 83 -2.87 15.39 -12.76
N LEU A 84 -3.06 15.62 -11.45
CA LEU A 84 -3.41 16.92 -10.88
C LEU A 84 -2.17 17.72 -10.44
N CYS A 85 -2.28 19.04 -10.46
CA CYS A 85 -1.34 19.91 -9.76
C CYS A 85 -1.67 19.94 -8.25
N PRO A 86 -0.69 20.23 -7.37
CA PRO A 86 -0.87 20.25 -5.92
C PRO A 86 -2.12 20.99 -5.40
N PHE A 87 -2.39 22.22 -5.88
CA PHE A 87 -3.56 22.97 -5.44
C PHE A 87 -4.88 22.35 -5.93
N GLU A 88 -4.92 21.84 -7.16
CA GLU A 88 -6.10 21.17 -7.72
C GLU A 88 -6.44 19.90 -6.96
N PHE A 89 -5.42 19.16 -6.53
CA PHE A 89 -5.61 17.99 -5.66
C PHE A 89 -6.27 18.38 -4.34
N LEU A 90 -5.80 19.45 -3.68
CA LEU A 90 -6.41 19.95 -2.45
C LEU A 90 -7.84 20.44 -2.68
N ASP A 91 -8.10 21.14 -3.79
CA ASP A 91 -9.42 21.66 -4.14
C ASP A 91 -10.44 20.55 -4.38
N LYS A 92 -10.00 19.45 -5.02
CA LYS A 92 -10.85 18.29 -5.25
C LYS A 92 -11.16 17.50 -3.97
N TRP A 93 -10.18 17.34 -3.07
CA TRP A 93 -10.24 16.34 -2.00
C TRP A 93 -10.35 16.91 -0.58
N THR A 94 -10.38 18.24 -0.41
CA THR A 94 -10.57 18.88 0.90
C THR A 94 -11.80 19.78 0.90
N LEU A 95 -12.34 20.07 2.08
CA LEU A 95 -13.45 21.02 2.22
C LEU A 95 -13.04 22.46 1.85
N ASN A 96 -11.76 22.79 1.95
CA ASN A 96 -11.21 24.09 1.59
C ASN A 96 -9.69 23.98 1.33
N ALA A 97 -9.29 24.11 0.07
CA ALA A 97 -7.88 24.04 -0.33
C ALA A 97 -7.02 25.16 0.27
N SER A 98 -7.60 26.35 0.52
CA SER A 98 -6.86 27.51 1.02
C SER A 98 -6.67 27.49 2.54
N ASP A 99 -7.52 26.78 3.29
CA ASP A 99 -7.35 26.57 4.73
C ASP A 99 -6.43 25.36 4.96
N THR A 100 -5.23 25.60 5.49
CA THR A 100 -4.25 24.54 5.80
C THR A 100 -4.72 23.56 6.89
N ARG A 101 -5.84 23.85 7.56
CA ARG A 101 -6.51 22.96 8.52
C ARG A 101 -7.78 22.34 7.94
N GLY A 102 -8.08 22.58 6.66
CA GLY A 102 -9.23 22.01 5.98
C GLY A 102 -9.22 20.49 6.03
N TYR A 103 -10.37 19.91 6.39
CA TYR A 103 -10.52 18.46 6.48
C TYR A 103 -10.56 17.82 5.09
N TRP A 104 -10.02 16.60 4.99
CA TRP A 104 -10.22 15.73 3.83
C TRP A 104 -11.69 15.35 3.69
N ILE A 105 -12.15 15.26 2.45
CA ILE A 105 -13.42 14.64 2.09
C ILE A 105 -13.11 13.15 1.91
N TYR A 106 -13.51 12.33 2.86
CA TYR A 106 -13.36 10.87 2.79
C TYR A 106 -14.53 10.23 2.02
N PRO A 107 -14.36 9.02 1.48
CA PRO A 107 -15.46 8.30 0.86
C PRO A 107 -16.53 7.94 1.90
N ASP A 108 -17.77 7.82 1.44
CA ASP A 108 -18.86 7.23 2.22
C ASP A 108 -18.59 5.74 2.51
N SER A 109 -19.46 5.10 3.29
CA SER A 109 -19.45 3.64 3.50
C SER A 109 -18.11 3.09 4.03
N ASP A 110 -17.43 3.88 4.87
CA ASP A 110 -16.11 3.56 5.43
C ASP A 110 -15.04 3.24 4.36
N GLY A 111 -15.22 3.74 3.13
CA GLY A 111 -14.32 3.49 2.00
C GLY A 111 -14.35 2.08 1.43
N PHE A 112 -15.32 1.24 1.78
CA PHE A 112 -15.54 -0.02 1.08
C PHE A 112 -16.10 0.23 -0.33
N ALA A 113 -15.61 -0.52 -1.32
CA ALA A 113 -16.20 -0.49 -2.65
C ALA A 113 -17.67 -0.95 -2.59
N GLN A 114 -18.53 -0.34 -3.41
CA GLN A 114 -19.97 -0.61 -3.42
C GLN A 114 -20.40 -1.34 -4.70
N THR A 115 -21.50 -2.09 -4.59
CA THR A 115 -22.19 -2.66 -5.75
C THR A 115 -22.94 -1.59 -6.54
N SER A 116 -23.56 -1.96 -7.67
CA SER A 116 -24.45 -1.07 -8.43
C SER A 116 -25.73 -0.66 -7.70
N GLU A 117 -25.99 -1.22 -6.51
CA GLU A 117 -27.13 -0.92 -5.64
C GLU A 117 -26.70 -0.16 -4.38
N ASP A 118 -25.52 0.48 -4.42
CA ASP A 118 -24.93 1.27 -3.31
C ASP A 118 -24.70 0.47 -2.00
N MET A 119 -24.61 -0.86 -2.11
CA MET A 119 -24.29 -1.72 -0.96
C MET A 119 -22.79 -1.95 -0.86
N SER A 120 -22.23 -1.74 0.33
CA SER A 120 -20.81 -1.98 0.60
C SER A 120 -20.46 -3.47 0.45
N ILE A 121 -19.39 -3.76 -0.28
CA ILE A 121 -18.84 -5.11 -0.44
C ILE A 121 -17.92 -5.38 0.74
N LEU A 122 -18.42 -6.06 1.77
CA LEU A 122 -17.64 -6.49 2.93
C LEU A 122 -18.24 -7.72 3.60
N GLY A 123 -17.47 -8.36 4.46
CA GLY A 123 -17.94 -9.45 5.33
C GLY A 123 -17.14 -9.52 6.63
N ASN A 124 -17.71 -10.22 7.61
CA ASN A 124 -16.98 -10.57 8.82
C ASN A 124 -15.85 -11.54 8.48
N TYR A 125 -14.65 -11.27 8.99
CA TYR A 125 -13.49 -12.13 8.84
C TYR A 125 -12.76 -12.25 10.16
N THR A 126 -12.46 -13.47 10.58
CA THR A 126 -11.66 -13.73 11.78
C THR A 126 -10.18 -13.77 11.41
N LEU A 127 -9.41 -12.83 11.94
CA LEU A 127 -7.96 -12.81 11.79
C LEU A 127 -7.33 -13.93 12.62
N ARG A 128 -6.41 -14.67 11.99
CA ARG A 128 -5.74 -15.82 12.62
C ARG A 128 -4.43 -15.41 13.29
N VAL A 129 -4.07 -16.10 14.36
CA VAL A 129 -2.77 -15.93 15.01
C VAL A 129 -1.64 -16.12 13.99
N GLY A 130 -0.65 -15.24 14.00
CA GLY A 130 0.48 -15.22 13.08
C GLY A 130 0.25 -14.42 11.79
N GLN A 131 -0.98 -13.98 11.51
CA GLN A 131 -1.25 -13.11 10.36
C GLN A 131 -0.63 -11.72 10.58
N LYS A 132 0.05 -11.18 9.57
CA LYS A 132 0.70 -9.87 9.62
C LYS A 132 -0.12 -8.81 8.90
N LEU A 133 -0.18 -7.63 9.52
CA LEU A 133 -0.95 -6.47 9.08
C LEU A 133 -0.08 -5.22 9.17
N ASP A 134 -0.39 -4.20 8.39
CA ASP A 134 0.28 -2.91 8.48
C ASP A 134 -0.72 -1.74 8.43
N ARG A 135 -0.21 -0.53 8.71
CA ARG A 135 -0.98 0.71 8.65
C ARG A 135 -0.08 1.94 8.49
N PHE A 136 -0.51 2.86 7.63
CA PHE A 136 -0.05 4.25 7.61
C PHE A 136 -1.01 5.14 8.41
N GLY A 137 -0.63 5.52 9.63
CA GLY A 137 -1.44 6.37 10.50
C GLY A 137 -1.30 6.04 11.98
N SER A 138 -1.83 6.92 12.83
CA SER A 138 -1.87 6.71 14.28
C SER A 138 -2.65 5.45 14.67
N GLU A 139 -2.22 4.83 15.77
CA GLU A 139 -2.84 3.66 16.41
C GLU A 139 -4.23 3.93 17.02
N TYR A 140 -4.66 5.20 17.10
CA TYR A 140 -6.06 5.53 17.44
C TYR A 140 -7.05 5.17 16.32
N GLY A 141 -6.56 4.91 15.11
CA GLY A 141 -7.37 4.43 13.99
C GLY A 141 -7.76 2.95 14.11
N LYS A 142 -8.63 2.52 13.19
CA LYS A 142 -9.19 1.15 13.15
C LYS A 142 -8.99 0.39 11.84
N PHE A 143 -8.47 1.06 10.81
CA PHE A 143 -8.24 0.46 9.49
C PHE A 143 -6.82 -0.11 9.42
N LEU A 144 -6.68 -1.34 8.96
CA LEU A 144 -5.39 -1.97 8.63
C LEU A 144 -5.46 -2.51 7.20
N ALA A 145 -4.32 -2.90 6.64
CA ALA A 145 -4.25 -3.69 5.41
C ALA A 145 -3.41 -4.95 5.65
N PRO A 146 -3.49 -5.94 4.74
CA PRO A 146 -2.49 -7.00 4.68
C PRO A 146 -1.09 -6.40 4.51
N LEU A 147 -0.10 -6.96 5.22
CA LEU A 147 1.29 -6.50 5.15
C LEU A 147 1.79 -6.43 3.69
N GLY A 148 2.33 -5.28 3.30
CA GLY A 148 2.95 -5.06 1.99
C GLY A 148 2.01 -4.58 0.89
N ALA A 149 0.75 -4.27 1.21
CA ALA A 149 -0.19 -3.72 0.24
C ALA A 149 0.35 -2.38 -0.34
N PRO A 150 0.42 -2.20 -1.67
CA PRO A 150 0.85 -0.95 -2.28
C PRO A 150 0.06 0.25 -1.75
N TYR A 151 0.70 1.41 -1.62
CA TYR A 151 0.06 2.62 -1.09
C TYR A 151 -1.15 3.05 -1.93
N ILE A 152 -1.06 2.85 -3.26
CA ILE A 152 -2.13 3.15 -4.22
C ILE A 152 -3.37 2.27 -4.04
N GLU A 153 -3.21 1.09 -3.41
CA GLU A 153 -4.30 0.18 -3.14
C GLU A 153 -5.10 0.58 -1.90
N ARG A 154 -4.58 1.52 -1.10
CA ARG A 154 -5.12 1.92 0.20
C ARG A 154 -6.03 3.15 0.15
N SER A 155 -6.06 3.87 -0.97
CA SER A 155 -6.81 5.12 -1.14
C SER A 155 -6.62 6.09 0.03
N LEU A 156 -5.36 6.30 0.44
CA LEU A 156 -5.00 7.21 1.53
C LEU A 156 -4.53 8.57 0.99
N PRO A 157 -4.81 9.68 1.70
CA PRO A 157 -4.30 10.97 1.31
C PRO A 157 -2.81 11.07 1.65
N PRO A 158 -2.03 11.92 0.95
CA PRO A 158 -0.58 12.03 1.14
C PRO A 158 -0.15 12.33 2.58
N SER A 159 -1.01 13.00 3.36
CA SER A 159 -0.77 13.30 4.78
C SER A 159 -0.57 12.07 5.66
N ASN A 160 -1.05 10.89 5.27
CA ASN A 160 -0.87 9.67 6.07
C ASN A 160 0.61 9.23 6.13
N LEU A 161 1.46 9.70 5.21
CA LEU A 161 2.91 9.49 5.23
C LEU A 161 3.64 10.44 6.18
N PHE A 162 2.96 11.37 6.85
CA PHE A 162 3.61 12.23 7.84
C PHE A 162 3.72 11.56 9.20
N ALA A 163 4.97 11.45 9.66
CA ALA A 163 5.29 11.14 11.04
C ALA A 163 5.71 12.39 11.81
N PRO A 164 5.50 12.43 13.14
CA PRO A 164 6.17 13.41 14.00
C PRO A 164 7.69 13.36 13.82
N PRO A 165 8.41 14.50 13.96
CA PRO A 165 9.87 14.50 13.98
C PRO A 165 10.41 13.50 15.02
N ASN A 166 11.43 12.72 14.66
CA ASN A 166 12.03 11.67 15.49
C ASN A 166 11.08 10.55 15.94
N SER A 167 9.96 10.35 15.22
CA SER A 167 9.09 9.19 15.44
C SER A 167 9.88 7.89 15.28
N SER A 168 9.67 6.94 16.20
CA SER A 168 10.12 5.54 16.04
C SER A 168 9.41 4.82 14.89
N PHE A 169 8.37 5.44 14.34
CA PHE A 169 7.58 4.98 13.21
C PHE A 169 7.73 6.02 12.08
N PRO A 170 8.84 5.97 11.31
CA PRO A 170 9.02 6.84 10.16
C PRO A 170 7.86 6.63 9.17
N TYR A 171 7.47 7.69 8.48
CA TYR A 171 6.32 7.69 7.57
C TYR A 171 4.98 7.30 8.18
N ASN A 172 4.90 7.29 9.52
CA ASN A 172 3.74 6.84 10.28
C ASN A 172 3.33 5.41 9.92
N TYR A 173 4.32 4.61 9.52
CA TYR A 173 4.14 3.22 9.13
C TYR A 173 4.35 2.31 10.33
N HIS A 174 3.40 1.41 10.53
CA HIS A 174 3.39 0.45 11.63
C HIS A 174 3.07 -0.93 11.10
N VAL A 175 3.73 -1.94 11.65
CA VAL A 175 3.51 -3.35 11.32
C VAL A 175 3.15 -4.12 12.58
N TYR A 176 2.20 -5.03 12.44
CA TYR A 176 1.63 -5.82 13.52
C TYR A 176 1.53 -7.29 13.15
N GLU A 177 1.54 -8.14 14.16
CA GLU A 177 1.19 -9.55 14.03
C GLU A 177 0.04 -9.87 15.00
N VAL A 178 -0.91 -10.66 14.52
CA VAL A 178 -2.05 -11.14 15.32
C VAL A 178 -1.57 -12.18 16.32
N THR A 179 -1.82 -11.92 17.61
CA THR A 179 -1.43 -12.81 18.72
C THR A 179 -2.61 -13.52 19.37
N LYS A 180 -3.84 -13.06 19.12
CA LYS A 180 -5.11 -13.73 19.45
C LYS A 180 -6.09 -13.49 18.33
N GLU A 181 -6.93 -14.47 18.03
CA GLU A 181 -7.95 -14.31 16.98
C GLU A 181 -8.97 -13.24 17.36
N PHE A 182 -9.39 -12.44 16.36
CA PHE A 182 -10.47 -11.46 16.51
C PHE A 182 -11.12 -11.14 15.16
N ASP A 183 -12.37 -10.70 15.21
CA ASP A 183 -13.16 -10.38 14.02
C ASP A 183 -12.93 -8.94 13.55
N VAL A 184 -12.94 -8.78 12.23
CA VAL A 184 -12.92 -7.51 11.52
C VAL A 184 -13.97 -7.52 10.42
N LEU A 185 -14.30 -6.34 9.90
CA LEU A 185 -14.94 -6.22 8.59
C LEU A 185 -13.84 -6.18 7.52
N LEU A 186 -13.87 -7.12 6.59
CA LEU A 186 -12.92 -7.24 5.48
C LEU A 186 -13.64 -6.97 4.15
N GLY A 187 -13.02 -6.20 3.27
CA GLY A 187 -13.56 -5.91 1.95
C GLY A 187 -12.64 -5.06 1.08
N PRO A 188 -12.93 -4.97 -0.23
CA PRO A 188 -12.21 -4.11 -1.17
C PRO A 188 -12.34 -2.62 -0.84
N ILE A 189 -11.26 -1.88 -1.06
CA ILE A 189 -11.17 -0.43 -0.87
C ILE A 189 -11.65 0.28 -2.15
N ALA A 190 -12.53 1.27 -2.00
CA ALA A 190 -12.97 2.12 -3.11
C ALA A 190 -11.85 3.04 -3.59
N ALA A 191 -11.84 3.39 -4.89
CA ALA A 191 -10.93 4.38 -5.45
C ALA A 191 -11.17 5.76 -4.81
N TRP A 192 -10.11 6.42 -4.35
CA TRP A 192 -10.20 7.77 -3.76
C TRP A 192 -8.83 8.48 -3.80
N PHE A 193 -8.79 9.80 -3.57
CA PHE A 193 -7.55 10.59 -3.52
C PHE A 193 -6.60 10.42 -4.72
N GLU A 194 -7.16 10.38 -5.94
CA GLU A 194 -6.44 10.07 -7.20
C GLU A 194 -5.76 8.69 -7.26
N GLN A 195 -6.11 7.77 -6.37
CA GLN A 195 -5.60 6.41 -6.35
C GLN A 195 -6.70 5.40 -6.71
N PRO A 196 -6.34 4.28 -7.37
CA PRO A 196 -7.31 3.28 -7.78
C PRO A 196 -7.95 2.52 -6.62
N GLY A 197 -7.31 2.42 -5.46
CA GLY A 197 -7.79 1.55 -4.38
C GLY A 197 -7.71 0.09 -4.81
N PHE A 198 -8.79 -0.67 -4.58
CA PHE A 198 -8.93 -2.10 -4.86
C PHE A 198 -8.07 -3.05 -4.02
N GLY A 199 -7.25 -2.53 -3.10
CA GLY A 199 -6.69 -3.33 -2.02
C GLY A 199 -7.77 -3.86 -1.08
N SER A 200 -7.35 -4.67 -0.11
CA SER A 200 -8.23 -5.10 0.98
C SER A 200 -7.99 -4.24 2.22
N GLN A 201 -9.08 -3.71 2.81
CA GLN A 201 -9.02 -3.11 4.15
C GLN A 201 -9.63 -4.02 5.19
N LEU A 202 -9.03 -3.99 6.39
CA LEU A 202 -9.52 -4.64 7.59
C LEU A 202 -9.96 -3.54 8.56
N LEU A 203 -11.27 -3.39 8.75
CA LEU A 203 -11.83 -2.46 9.72
C LEU A 203 -12.11 -3.20 11.04
N ALA A 204 -11.31 -2.90 12.05
CA ALA A 204 -11.48 -3.46 13.40
C ALA A 204 -12.60 -2.76 14.19
N LEU A 205 -13.19 -3.48 15.15
CA LEU A 205 -14.21 -2.93 16.06
C LEU A 205 -13.62 -1.93 17.08
N SER A 206 -12.37 -2.16 17.48
CA SER A 206 -11.61 -1.33 18.44
C SER A 206 -10.43 -0.65 17.77
N SER A 207 -9.85 0.37 18.42
CA SER A 207 -8.62 1.01 17.92
C SER A 207 -7.46 0.03 17.94
N VAL A 208 -6.46 0.25 17.09
CA VAL A 208 -5.22 -0.55 17.11
C VAL A 208 -4.54 -0.46 18.49
N ALA A 209 -4.55 0.72 19.11
CA ALA A 209 -4.04 0.91 20.47
C ALA A 209 -4.74 0.01 21.51
N ASP A 210 -6.06 -0.15 21.41
CA ASP A 210 -6.82 -1.04 22.30
C ASP A 210 -6.53 -2.52 22.01
N LEU A 211 -6.39 -2.91 20.73
CA LEU A 211 -6.03 -4.27 20.33
C LEU A 211 -4.63 -4.66 20.85
N LEU A 212 -3.67 -3.74 20.78
CA LEU A 212 -2.33 -3.90 21.37
C LEU A 212 -2.42 -4.07 22.89
N LYS A 213 -3.17 -3.18 23.56
CA LYS A 213 -3.37 -3.25 25.02
C LYS A 213 -4.06 -4.56 25.46
N GLY A 214 -4.97 -5.09 24.65
CA GLY A 214 -5.64 -6.37 24.88
C GLY A 214 -4.80 -7.61 24.52
N GLY A 215 -3.64 -7.41 23.88
CA GLY A 215 -2.76 -8.48 23.40
C GLY A 215 -3.36 -9.28 22.25
N PHE A 216 -4.21 -8.66 21.43
CA PHE A 216 -4.68 -9.21 20.14
C PHE A 216 -3.69 -8.95 19.01
N LEU A 217 -2.95 -7.85 19.11
CA LEU A 217 -1.84 -7.50 18.24
C LEU A 217 -0.57 -7.35 19.07
N LYS A 218 0.58 -7.61 18.43
CA LYS A 218 1.90 -7.11 18.86
C LYS A 218 2.50 -6.27 17.73
N ARG A 219 3.30 -5.26 18.08
CA ARG A 219 4.10 -4.52 17.10
C ARG A 219 5.28 -5.37 16.64
N LEU A 220 5.66 -5.21 15.39
CA LEU A 220 6.86 -5.79 14.81
C LEU A 220 7.94 -4.73 14.59
N GLU A 221 9.20 -5.14 14.66
CA GLU A 221 10.35 -4.31 14.30
C GLU A 221 10.77 -4.61 12.85
N LEU A 222 11.57 -3.72 12.24
CA LEU A 222 11.97 -3.85 10.83
C LEU A 222 12.53 -5.24 10.48
N LYS A 223 13.34 -5.82 11.38
CA LYS A 223 13.93 -7.16 11.27
C LYS A 223 12.93 -8.33 11.23
N ASP A 224 11.64 -8.05 11.44
CA ASP A 224 10.56 -9.04 11.41
C ASP A 224 9.69 -8.90 10.14
N TYR A 225 10.06 -7.97 9.24
CA TYR A 225 9.43 -7.73 7.93
C TYR A 225 10.40 -7.14 6.88
N ASP A 226 11.70 -7.44 6.97
CA ASP A 226 12.72 -6.99 6.02
C ASP A 226 13.16 -8.08 5.02
N GLU A 227 12.63 -9.31 5.14
CA GLU A 227 12.93 -10.44 4.25
C GLU A 227 11.67 -11.01 3.57
N ALA A 228 11.82 -11.53 2.34
CA ALA A 228 10.67 -11.99 1.54
C ALA A 228 9.87 -13.13 2.18
N GLU A 229 10.54 -14.03 2.93
CA GLU A 229 9.87 -15.14 3.63
C GLU A 229 8.86 -14.64 4.69
N GLU A 230 9.10 -13.47 5.25
CA GLU A 230 8.31 -12.88 6.32
C GLU A 230 6.96 -12.33 5.86
N TYR A 231 6.79 -12.20 4.54
CA TYR A 231 5.54 -11.85 3.86
C TYR A 231 4.71 -13.09 3.49
N SER A 232 5.25 -14.29 3.70
CA SER A 232 4.54 -15.53 3.41
C SER A 232 3.46 -15.84 4.45
N ALA A 233 2.41 -16.56 4.03
CA ALA A 233 1.30 -16.93 4.90
C ALA A 233 1.57 -18.23 5.69
N GLY A 234 2.70 -18.28 6.42
CA GLY A 234 3.12 -19.47 7.19
C GLY A 234 2.15 -19.89 8.31
N TYR A 235 1.20 -19.04 8.68
CA TYR A 235 0.15 -19.32 9.66
C TYR A 235 -1.01 -20.17 9.10
N LEU A 236 -1.08 -20.38 7.79
CA LEU A 236 -2.13 -21.19 7.17
C LEU A 236 -1.78 -22.68 7.27
N PRO A 237 -2.71 -23.54 7.76
CA PRO A 237 -2.47 -24.98 7.80
C PRO A 237 -2.40 -25.57 6.39
N ALA A 238 -1.61 -26.62 6.23
CA ALA A 238 -1.62 -27.42 5.00
C ALA A 238 -2.99 -28.06 4.79
N PRO A 239 -3.39 -28.34 3.53
CA PRO A 239 -4.63 -29.05 3.24
C PRO A 239 -4.67 -30.39 3.98
N GLU A 240 -5.82 -30.73 4.58
CA GLU A 240 -6.03 -32.06 5.16
C GLU A 240 -5.90 -33.13 4.06
N LYS A 241 -4.99 -34.09 4.25
CA LYS A 241 -4.92 -35.25 3.36
C LYS A 241 -6.04 -36.22 3.74
N PRO A 242 -6.88 -36.67 2.79
CA PRO A 242 -7.84 -37.73 3.06
C PRO A 242 -7.10 -38.95 3.59
N SER A 243 -7.57 -39.52 4.69
CA SER A 243 -7.11 -40.83 5.15
C SER A 243 -7.51 -41.87 4.10
N THR A 244 -6.53 -42.42 3.37
CA THR A 244 -6.71 -43.56 2.47
C THR A 244 -7.00 -44.84 3.23
#